data_AF-Q01821-F1
#
_entry.id   AF-Q01821-F1
#
_cell.length_a   1.000
_cell.length_b   1.000
_cell.length_c   1.000
_cell.angle_alpha   90.00
_cell.angle_beta   90.00
_cell.angle_gamma   90.00
#
_symmetry.space_group_name_H-M   'P 1'
#
loop_
_entity.id
_entity.type
_entity.pdbx_description
1 polymer ?
#
loop_
_entity_poly.entity_id
_entity_poly.type
_entity_poly.pdbx_seq_one_letter_code
_entity_poly.pdbx_strand_id
1 'polypeptide(L)'
;MNKMQGKKKKKEEEEEEERIIPPELWKLIIEQYKRQLAKTDVMKVSETVKLHEEKIKEKVPTDHIIHAQKPNAWVEETKKSGGCLLV
;
A
#
# COMPACT_ATOMS: atom_id res chain seq x y z
N MET A 1 -10.34 -49.71 -19.14
CA MET A 1 -9.01 -49.12 -19.38
C MET A 1 -9.12 -47.59 -19.39
N ASN A 2 -9.00 -46.94 -18.23
CA ASN A 2 -9.05 -45.48 -18.10
C ASN A 2 -7.67 -44.85 -18.35
N LYS A 3 -7.32 -44.63 -19.62
CA LYS A 3 -6.04 -43.99 -20.01
C LYS A 3 -5.98 -42.47 -19.76
N MET A 4 -7.03 -41.86 -19.18
CA MET A 4 -7.11 -40.40 -19.01
C MET A 4 -6.72 -39.87 -17.62
N GLN A 5 -6.53 -40.73 -16.61
CA GLN A 5 -6.21 -40.27 -15.25
C GLN A 5 -4.69 -40.13 -14.96
N GLY A 6 -3.82 -40.65 -15.83
CA GLY A 6 -2.36 -40.58 -15.65
C GLY A 6 -1.67 -39.34 -16.23
N LYS A 7 -2.35 -38.54 -17.06
CA LYS A 7 -1.74 -37.37 -17.74
C LYS A 7 -1.95 -36.03 -17.03
N LYS A 8 -2.88 -35.93 -16.08
CA LYS A 8 -3.09 -34.70 -15.30
C LYS A 8 -2.22 -34.62 -14.04
N LYS A 9 -1.90 -35.74 -13.39
CA LYS A 9 -1.04 -35.74 -12.19
C LYS A 9 0.44 -35.44 -12.47
N LYS A 10 0.96 -35.82 -13.64
CA LYS A 10 2.36 -35.54 -14.00
C LYS A 10 2.67 -34.07 -14.28
N LYS A 11 1.66 -33.23 -14.54
CA LYS A 11 1.86 -31.83 -14.90
C LYS A 11 1.78 -30.87 -13.70
N GLU A 12 1.35 -31.35 -12.54
CA GLU A 12 1.35 -30.56 -11.28
C GLU A 12 2.57 -30.88 -10.40
N GLU A 13 3.27 -32.00 -10.61
CA GLU A 13 4.50 -32.38 -9.86
C GLU A 13 5.81 -31.87 -10.52
N GLU A 14 5.76 -31.21 -11.69
CA GLU A 14 6.95 -30.85 -12.49
C GLU A 14 7.43 -29.38 -12.36
N GLU A 15 6.80 -28.53 -11.52
CA GLU A 15 7.16 -27.10 -11.41
C GLU A 15 7.60 -26.64 -9.99
N GLU A 16 8.06 -27.54 -9.13
CA GLU A 16 9.03 -27.16 -8.09
C GLU A 16 10.44 -27.29 -8.67
N GLU A 17 10.80 -26.41 -9.61
CA GLU A 17 12.21 -26.10 -9.83
C GLU A 17 12.74 -25.54 -8.50
N GLU A 18 13.44 -26.37 -7.72
CA GLU A 18 14.22 -25.92 -6.58
C GLU A 18 15.14 -24.81 -7.07
N ARG A 19 14.76 -23.55 -6.84
CA ARG A 19 15.61 -22.41 -7.16
C ARG A 19 16.88 -22.54 -6.32
N ILE A 20 17.96 -22.97 -6.97
CA ILE A 20 19.28 -23.00 -6.35
C ILE A 20 19.70 -21.56 -6.11
N ILE A 21 19.52 -21.10 -4.88
CA ILE A 21 19.99 -19.80 -4.41
C ILE A 21 21.53 -19.88 -4.29
N PRO A 22 22.30 -19.00 -4.97
CA PRO A 22 23.75 -19.00 -4.85
C PRO A 22 24.19 -18.84 -3.38
N PRO A 23 25.27 -19.51 -2.93
CA PRO A 23 25.74 -19.41 -1.54
C PRO A 23 26.01 -17.97 -1.06
N GLU A 24 26.42 -17.09 -1.97
CA GLU A 24 26.62 -15.66 -1.68
C GLU A 24 25.31 -14.94 -1.36
N LEU A 25 24.22 -15.29 -2.05
CA LEU A 25 22.90 -14.75 -1.78
C LEU A 25 22.36 -15.24 -0.43
N TRP A 26 22.66 -16.49 -0.05
CA TRP A 26 22.35 -16.99 1.31
C TRP A 26 23.05 -16.19 2.40
N LYS A 27 24.33 -15.82 2.21
CA LYS A 27 25.05 -14.96 3.18
C LYS A 27 24.34 -13.62 3.35
N LEU A 28 23.97 -12.97 2.24
CA LEU A 28 23.23 -11.69 2.27
C LEU A 28 21.87 -11.81 2.96
N ILE A 29 21.12 -12.88 2.68
CA ILE A 29 19.82 -13.16 3.32
C ILE A 29 20.00 -13.34 4.84
N ILE A 30 20.99 -14.12 5.26
CA ILE A 30 21.27 -14.37 6.68
C ILE A 30 21.69 -13.08 7.38
N GLU A 31 22.55 -12.27 6.77
CA GLU A 31 22.94 -10.96 7.32
C GLU A 31 21.75 -10.02 7.45
N GLN A 32 20.85 -10.00 6.46
CA GLN A 32 19.64 -9.20 6.51
C GLN A 32 18.72 -9.63 7.66
N TYR A 33 18.53 -10.94 7.86
CA TYR A 33 17.73 -11.44 8.99
C TYR A 33 18.37 -11.08 10.33
N LYS A 34 19.71 -11.20 10.47
CA LYS A 34 20.43 -10.76 11.68
C LYS A 34 20.20 -9.28 11.95
N ARG A 35 20.25 -8.42 10.92
CA ARG A 35 19.96 -6.98 11.05
C ARG A 35 18.51 -6.71 11.47
N GLN A 36 17.55 -7.44 10.92
CA GLN A 36 16.13 -7.31 11.30
C GLN A 36 15.88 -7.75 12.74
N LEU A 37 16.49 -8.85 13.18
CA LEU A 37 16.40 -9.32 14.57
C LEU A 37 17.08 -8.37 15.56
N ALA A 38 18.15 -7.69 15.14
CA ALA A 38 18.82 -6.67 15.95
C ALA A 38 18.00 -5.37 16.09
N LYS A 39 16.97 -5.15 15.25
CA LYS A 39 16.05 -4.02 15.41
C LYS A 39 15.07 -4.32 16.55
N THR A 40 15.40 -3.86 17.74
CA THR A 40 14.56 -4.04 18.94
C THR A 40 13.54 -2.93 19.14
N ASP A 41 13.58 -1.86 18.34
CA ASP A 41 12.61 -0.76 18.38
C ASP A 41 11.28 -1.19 17.73
N VAL A 42 10.59 -2.09 18.43
CA VAL A 42 9.23 -2.49 18.15
C VAL A 42 8.33 -1.91 19.24
N MET A 43 7.24 -1.27 18.83
CA MET A 43 6.20 -0.81 19.73
C MET A 43 4.99 -1.74 19.66
N LYS A 44 4.11 -1.70 20.65
CA LYS A 44 2.89 -2.51 20.58
C LYS A 44 2.01 -2.01 19.44
N VAL A 45 1.37 -2.94 18.72
CA VAL A 45 0.41 -2.59 17.65
C VAL A 45 -0.65 -1.61 18.15
N SER A 46 -1.11 -1.77 19.39
CA SER A 46 -2.06 -0.85 20.04
C SER A 46 -1.53 0.58 20.18
N GLU A 47 -0.23 0.74 20.45
CA GLU A 47 0.41 2.06 20.56
C GLU A 47 0.57 2.68 19.17
N THR A 48 0.95 1.88 18.17
CA THR A 48 1.03 2.33 16.78
C THR A 48 -0.33 2.82 16.29
N VAL A 49 -1.41 2.07 16.52
CA VAL A 49 -2.77 2.45 16.12
C VAL A 49 -3.18 3.76 16.78
N LYS A 50 -2.98 3.92 18.09
CA LYS A 50 -3.27 5.17 18.81
C LYS A 50 -2.51 6.36 18.21
N LEU A 51 -1.21 6.22 17.97
CA LEU A 51 -0.39 7.28 17.37
C LEU A 51 -0.92 7.70 15.98
N HIS A 52 -1.36 6.73 15.17
CA HIS A 52 -1.92 7.02 13.84
C HIS A 52 -3.28 7.72 13.97
N GLU A 53 -4.17 7.24 14.85
CA GLU A 53 -5.46 7.89 15.10
C GLU A 53 -5.32 9.33 15.57
N GLU A 54 -4.38 9.60 16.47
CA GLU A 54 -4.09 10.95 16.96
C GLU A 54 -3.61 11.87 15.83
N LYS A 55 -2.66 11.40 15.01
CA LYS A 55 -2.18 12.17 13.84
C LYS A 55 -3.28 12.42 12.81
N ILE A 56 -4.15 11.44 12.58
CA ILE A 56 -5.30 11.60 11.70
C ILE A 56 -6.24 12.66 12.26
N LYS A 57 -6.61 12.59 13.55
CA LYS A 57 -7.48 13.58 14.21
C LYS A 57 -6.91 15.01 14.14
N GLU A 58 -5.58 15.15 14.24
CA GLU A 58 -4.91 16.44 14.09
C GLU A 58 -5.04 17.01 12.67
N LYS A 59 -4.94 16.17 11.63
CA LYS A 59 -4.91 16.61 10.22
C LYS A 59 -6.27 16.67 9.54
N VAL A 60 -7.21 15.83 9.96
CA VAL A 60 -8.57 15.77 9.38
C VAL A 60 -9.23 17.15 9.26
N PRO A 61 -9.21 18.04 10.27
CA PRO A 61 -9.83 19.36 10.17
C PRO A 61 -9.27 20.26 9.05
N THR A 62 -8.02 20.04 8.66
CA THR A 62 -7.32 20.78 7.60
C THR A 62 -7.25 20.02 6.28
N ASP A 63 -7.84 18.82 6.21
CA ASP A 63 -7.86 18.03 4.99
C ASP A 63 -8.83 18.66 3.98
N HIS A 64 -8.31 19.15 2.85
CA HIS A 64 -9.13 19.83 1.84
C HIS A 64 -9.98 18.87 0.98
N ILE A 65 -9.72 17.56 1.05
CA ILE A 65 -10.54 16.52 0.40
C ILE A 65 -11.78 16.25 1.27
N ILE A 66 -11.61 16.16 2.59
CA ILE A 66 -12.71 15.94 3.55
C ILE A 66 -13.49 17.25 3.78
N HIS A 67 -12.78 18.35 3.96
CA HIS A 67 -13.33 19.68 4.20
C HIS A 67 -12.99 20.61 3.04
N ALA A 68 -13.81 20.55 1.99
CA ALA A 68 -13.67 21.41 0.83
C ALA A 68 -13.64 22.89 1.25
N GLN A 69 -12.50 23.55 1.01
CA GLN A 69 -12.34 24.97 1.29
C GLN A 69 -12.80 25.82 0.11
N LYS A 70 -13.31 27.02 0.42
CA LYS A 70 -13.57 28.07 -0.58
C LYS A 70 -12.64 29.26 -0.29
N PRO A 71 -11.99 29.84 -1.30
CA PRO A 71 -12.04 29.45 -2.72
C PRO A 71 -11.28 28.15 -2.99
N ASN A 72 -11.81 27.32 -3.89
CA ASN A 72 -11.09 26.17 -4.41
C ASN A 72 -10.23 26.66 -5.58
N ALA A 73 -8.90 26.56 -5.45
CA ALA A 73 -7.95 27.04 -6.44
C ALA A 73 -8.08 26.36 -7.82
N TRP A 74 -8.71 25.18 -7.90
CA TRP A 74 -8.95 24.44 -9.14
C TRP A 74 -10.31 24.74 -9.78
N VAL A 75 -11.15 25.55 -9.13
CA VAL A 75 -12.40 26.04 -9.72
C VAL A 75 -12.15 27.45 -10.23
N GLU A 76 -12.02 27.61 -11.54
CA GLU A 76 -12.06 28.93 -12.17
C GLU A 76 -13.36 29.64 -11.77
N GLU A 77 -13.29 30.92 -11.36
CA GLU A 77 -14.48 31.76 -11.12
C GLU A 77 -15.27 31.97 -12.42
N THR A 78 -15.91 30.92 -12.91
CA THR A 78 -16.85 30.99 -14.01
C THR A 78 -18.19 31.41 -13.41
N LYS A 79 -18.56 32.67 -13.67
CA LYS A 79 -19.86 33.33 -13.42
C LYS A 79 -19.98 34.17 -12.13
N LYS A 80 -19.28 35.30 -12.07
CA LYS A 80 -19.91 36.55 -11.58
C LYS A 80 -20.62 37.23 -12.75
N SER A 81 -21.89 36.90 -12.90
CA SER A 81 -22.97 37.65 -13.57
C SER A 81 -22.54 38.68 -14.63
N GLY A 82 -22.58 38.30 -15.91
CA GLY A 82 -22.86 39.26 -16.98
C GLY A 82 -24.31 39.72 -16.80
N GLY A 83 -24.52 40.81 -16.07
CA GLY A 83 -25.82 41.45 -15.93
C GLY A 83 -26.28 41.95 -17.29
N CYS A 84 -27.33 41.34 -17.83
CA CYS A 84 -28.11 41.95 -18.89
C CYS A 84 -28.94 43.07 -18.25
N LEU A 85 -28.55 44.33 -18.47
CA LEU A 85 -29.40 45.47 -18.16
C LEU A 85 -30.52 45.49 -19.22
N LEU A 86 -31.73 45.11 -18.81
CA LEU A 86 -32.97 45.42 -19.52
C LEU A 86 -33.47 46.78 -18.99
N VAL A 87 -33.00 47.88 -19.59
CA VAL A 87 -33.69 49.19 -19.64
C VAL A 87 -33.32 49.85 -20.96
#